data_AF-A0A952UYK3-F1
#
_entry.id   AF-A0A952UYK3-F1
#
_cell.length_a   1.000
_cell.length_b   1.000
_cell.length_c   1.000
_cell.angle_alpha   90.00
_cell.angle_beta   90.00
_cell.angle_gamma   90.00
#
_symmetry.space_group_name_H-M   'P 1'
#
loop_
_entity.id
_entity.type
_entity.pdbx_description
1 polymer ?
#
loop_
_entity_poly.entity_id
_entity_poly.type
_entity_poly.pdbx_seq_one_letter_code
_entity_poly.pdbx_strand_id
1 'polypeptide(L)'
;MDLLRFVAPLVVASGLLAGTGCGTPPPVSRMPTARAATDRVHATQDCGLGVHATAKIDQFNKRDGRMRGDLLMFAVWPDRLRLDIVSPFGVTLWTLASDGKKFSLNDLRARRFSFGPASECNIARIATVPMPGHVLVSLLRGEVPVLKHDEADESIEWSGKGYYVVTIKGNNGSVEKVHVAPHPDDFGRPWNEQRLRVLDVVVEQQGITLYHAELADHKPAAMSVPQIDPAMIDPPIPTSGPQCNAELPRRIHVEVPGQDQDVLFRYEDVKWNPPLPDGVFSQNIPGGVEVVRITCDK
;
A
#
# COMPACT_ATOMS: atom_id res chain seq x y z
N MET A 1 64.76 62.15 -17.42
CA MET A 1 64.60 60.89 -18.18
C MET A 1 63.95 59.91 -17.24
N ASP A 2 62.63 59.96 -17.26
CA ASP A 2 61.68 59.22 -16.44
C ASP A 2 61.68 57.73 -16.74
N LEU A 3 61.47 56.92 -15.70
CA LEU A 3 60.71 55.67 -15.77
C LEU A 3 60.35 55.22 -14.34
N LEU A 4 59.32 55.85 -13.77
CA LEU A 4 58.55 55.29 -12.66
C LEU A 4 57.78 54.07 -13.16
N ARG A 5 58.03 52.89 -12.58
CA ARG A 5 57.20 51.69 -12.76
C ARG A 5 56.18 51.60 -11.64
N PHE A 6 54.92 51.85 -11.99
CA PHE A 6 53.75 51.61 -11.14
C PHE A 6 53.50 50.10 -10.98
N VAL A 7 53.41 49.65 -9.73
CA VAL A 7 52.92 48.32 -9.35
C VAL A 7 51.40 48.41 -9.14
N ALA A 8 50.63 47.68 -9.94
CA ALA A 8 49.18 47.60 -9.80
C ALA A 8 48.78 46.58 -8.71
N PRO A 9 47.79 46.87 -7.84
CA PRO A 9 47.30 45.91 -6.86
C PRO A 9 46.26 44.97 -7.51
N LEU A 10 46.47 43.68 -7.31
CA LEU A 10 45.57 42.58 -7.69
C LEU A 10 44.34 42.61 -6.77
N VAL A 11 43.18 42.99 -7.29
CA VAL A 11 41.89 42.89 -6.59
C VAL A 11 41.42 41.44 -6.63
N VAL A 12 41.44 40.77 -5.49
CA VAL A 12 40.87 39.43 -5.29
C VAL A 12 39.35 39.58 -5.14
N ALA A 13 38.61 39.24 -6.20
CA ALA A 13 37.16 39.13 -6.14
C ALA A 13 36.76 37.80 -5.47
N SER A 14 36.33 37.88 -4.21
CA SER A 14 35.70 36.77 -3.49
C SER A 14 34.37 36.41 -4.15
N GLY A 15 34.35 35.29 -4.89
CA GLY A 15 33.13 34.72 -5.44
C GLY A 15 32.24 34.15 -4.34
N LEU A 16 31.05 34.71 -4.17
CA LEU A 16 29.97 34.10 -3.41
C LEU A 16 29.46 32.87 -4.17
N LEU A 17 29.88 31.68 -3.72
CA LEU A 17 29.25 30.41 -4.06
C LEU A 17 27.94 30.29 -3.29
N ALA A 18 26.85 30.77 -3.89
CA ALA A 18 25.50 30.45 -3.44
C ALA A 18 25.23 28.97 -3.76
N GLY A 19 25.30 28.12 -2.73
CA GLY A 19 24.90 26.72 -2.83
C GLY A 19 23.40 26.61 -3.08
N THR A 20 23.01 26.41 -4.33
CA THR A 20 21.66 25.96 -4.67
C THR A 20 21.51 24.52 -4.17
N GLY A 21 20.79 24.35 -3.06
CA GLY A 21 20.41 23.03 -2.57
C GLY A 21 19.72 22.25 -3.69
N CYS A 22 20.29 21.10 -4.05
CA CYS A 22 19.81 20.22 -5.11
C CYS A 22 18.47 19.58 -4.72
N GLY A 23 17.37 20.29 -4.95
CA GLY A 23 16.03 19.74 -4.93
C GLY A 23 15.64 19.24 -6.33
N THR A 24 14.91 18.12 -6.40
CA THR A 24 14.26 17.67 -7.63
C THR A 24 13.19 18.70 -8.01
N PRO A 25 13.26 19.30 -9.22
CA PRO A 25 12.26 20.27 -9.64
C PRO A 25 10.90 19.59 -9.84
N PRO A 26 9.79 20.34 -9.67
CA PRO A 26 8.46 19.81 -9.94
C PRO A 26 8.28 19.48 -11.43
N PRO A 27 7.33 18.58 -11.76
CA PRO A 27 6.92 18.32 -13.13
C PRO A 27 6.53 19.61 -13.87
N VAL A 28 6.68 19.57 -15.20
CA VAL A 28 6.35 20.71 -16.07
C VAL A 28 4.88 21.11 -15.90
N SER A 29 3.98 20.12 -15.88
CA SER A 29 2.57 20.32 -15.55
C SER A 29 2.33 19.86 -14.12
N ARG A 30 2.01 20.80 -13.22
CA ARG A 30 1.81 20.49 -11.80
C ARG A 30 0.38 20.03 -11.53
N MET A 31 0.23 19.17 -10.53
CA MET A 31 -1.08 18.85 -9.97
C MET A 31 -1.76 20.13 -9.46
N PRO A 32 -2.99 20.44 -9.90
CA PRO A 32 -3.65 21.69 -9.54
C PRO A 32 -4.20 21.68 -8.11
N THR A 33 -4.62 20.53 -7.59
CA THR A 33 -5.21 20.35 -6.25
C THR A 33 -4.79 19.02 -5.63
N ALA A 34 -5.01 18.88 -4.32
CA ALA A 34 -4.84 17.60 -3.61
C ALA A 34 -5.79 16.53 -4.17
N ARG A 35 -7.05 16.90 -4.42
CA ARG A 35 -8.04 16.05 -5.06
C ARG A 35 -7.59 15.55 -6.43
N ALA A 36 -7.05 16.43 -7.27
CA ALA A 36 -6.55 16.03 -8.59
C ALA A 36 -5.39 15.02 -8.50
N ALA A 37 -4.55 15.12 -7.48
CA ALA A 37 -3.48 14.16 -7.26
C ALA A 37 -4.01 12.80 -6.77
N THR A 38 -4.94 12.78 -5.81
CA THR A 38 -5.53 11.51 -5.33
C THR A 38 -6.39 10.83 -6.39
N ASP A 39 -7.24 11.58 -7.11
CA ASP A 39 -8.00 11.08 -8.26
C ASP A 39 -7.09 10.59 -9.39
N ARG A 40 -5.90 11.19 -9.54
CA ARG A 40 -4.94 10.71 -10.55
C ARG A 40 -4.26 9.41 -10.15
N VAL A 41 -3.97 9.21 -8.86
CA VAL A 41 -3.54 7.89 -8.36
C VAL A 41 -4.60 6.85 -8.66
N HIS A 42 -5.87 7.07 -8.28
CA HIS A 42 -6.95 6.11 -8.51
C HIS A 42 -7.06 5.74 -10.00
N ALA A 43 -7.13 6.73 -10.89
CA ALA A 43 -7.19 6.42 -12.32
C ALA A 43 -5.95 5.75 -12.91
N THR A 44 -4.78 5.89 -12.28
CA THR A 44 -3.58 5.13 -12.68
C THR A 44 -3.80 3.63 -12.47
N GLN A 45 -4.67 3.25 -11.52
CA GLN A 45 -4.92 1.89 -11.07
C GLN A 45 -6.36 1.39 -11.31
N ASP A 46 -7.26 2.23 -11.87
CA ASP A 46 -8.68 1.91 -12.12
C ASP A 46 -8.91 0.64 -12.97
N CYS A 47 -7.91 0.20 -13.75
CA CYS A 47 -7.97 -1.06 -14.48
C CYS A 47 -7.92 -2.30 -13.56
N GLY A 48 -7.48 -2.16 -12.32
CA GLY A 48 -7.30 -3.26 -11.36
C GLY A 48 -8.53 -3.44 -10.47
N LEU A 49 -9.16 -4.62 -10.49
CA LEU A 49 -10.15 -5.04 -9.50
C LEU A 49 -9.51 -5.76 -8.30
N GLY A 50 -8.31 -6.33 -8.46
CA GLY A 50 -7.57 -6.90 -7.34
C GLY A 50 -6.25 -7.51 -7.73
N VAL A 51 -5.52 -7.97 -6.74
CA VAL A 51 -4.20 -8.59 -6.89
C VAL A 51 -4.21 -10.02 -6.35
N HIS A 52 -3.50 -10.91 -7.05
CA HIS A 52 -3.06 -12.20 -6.54
C HIS A 52 -1.54 -12.18 -6.46
N ALA A 53 -0.99 -12.50 -5.30
CA ALA A 53 0.44 -12.40 -5.08
C ALA A 53 0.99 -13.55 -4.24
N THR A 54 2.25 -13.86 -4.49
CA THR A 54 3.12 -14.55 -3.55
C THR A 54 4.09 -13.52 -2.94
N ALA A 55 4.30 -13.57 -1.63
CA ALA A 55 5.11 -12.59 -0.94
C ALA A 55 5.91 -13.22 0.20
N LYS A 56 7.03 -12.58 0.57
CA LYS A 56 7.59 -12.76 1.91
C LYS A 56 6.88 -11.83 2.87
N ILE A 57 6.44 -12.36 4.00
CA ILE A 57 5.94 -11.58 5.12
C ILE A 57 6.94 -11.61 6.26
N ASP A 58 7.19 -10.44 6.85
CA ASP A 58 7.96 -10.29 8.09
C ASP A 58 7.15 -9.36 9.00
N GLN A 59 6.60 -9.90 10.08
CA GLN A 59 5.76 -9.16 11.01
C GLN A 59 6.31 -9.27 12.42
N PHE A 60 6.14 -8.21 13.19
CA PHE A 60 6.40 -8.21 14.62
C PHE A 60 5.19 -7.70 15.38
N ASN A 61 4.92 -8.35 16.50
CA ASN A 61 4.09 -7.77 17.54
C ASN A 61 4.62 -8.21 18.92
N LYS A 62 4.32 -7.43 19.97
CA LYS A 62 4.78 -7.73 21.34
C LYS A 62 4.31 -9.07 21.91
N ARG A 63 3.17 -9.60 21.44
CA ARG A 63 2.53 -10.81 21.99
C ARG A 63 3.14 -12.09 21.43
N ASP A 64 3.32 -12.14 20.12
CA ASP A 64 3.71 -13.33 19.36
C ASP A 64 5.17 -13.27 18.87
N GLY A 65 5.84 -12.12 19.05
CA GLY A 65 7.20 -11.88 18.59
C GLY A 65 7.29 -11.66 17.09
N ARG A 66 8.47 -11.92 16.53
CA ARG A 66 8.72 -11.79 15.08
C ARG A 66 8.34 -13.09 14.36
N MET A 67 7.49 -12.98 13.35
CA MET A 67 7.09 -14.09 12.48
C MET A 67 7.50 -13.78 11.04
N ARG A 68 8.08 -14.77 10.38
CA ARG A 68 8.45 -14.72 8.96
C ARG A 68 7.87 -15.93 8.24
N GLY A 69 7.41 -15.74 7.02
CA GLY A 69 6.87 -16.82 6.21
C GLY A 69 6.63 -16.44 4.77
N ASP A 70 6.16 -17.43 4.02
CA ASP A 70 5.62 -17.22 2.68
C ASP A 70 4.15 -16.87 2.81
N LEU A 71 3.69 -15.91 2.03
CA LEU A 71 2.32 -15.44 2.00
C LEU A 71 1.78 -15.66 0.60
N LEU A 72 0.67 -16.37 0.49
CA LEU A 72 -0.19 -16.37 -0.69
C LEU A 72 -1.38 -15.47 -0.39
N MET A 73 -1.71 -14.55 -1.29
CA MET A 73 -2.77 -13.58 -1.01
C MET A 73 -3.63 -13.20 -2.20
N PHE A 74 -4.90 -12.94 -1.90
CA PHE A 74 -5.82 -12.19 -2.75
C PHE A 74 -6.25 -10.93 -2.01
N ALA A 75 -6.11 -9.77 -2.65
CA ALA A 75 -6.67 -8.51 -2.17
C ALA A 75 -7.51 -7.88 -3.27
N VAL A 76 -8.83 -7.82 -3.08
CA VAL A 76 -9.80 -7.46 -4.11
C VAL A 76 -10.72 -6.38 -3.58
N TRP A 77 -10.89 -5.33 -4.38
CA TRP A 77 -11.65 -4.16 -3.99
C TRP A 77 -13.14 -4.49 -3.76
N PRO A 78 -13.80 -3.83 -2.78
CA PRO A 78 -13.21 -2.85 -1.87
C PRO A 78 -12.46 -3.49 -0.68
N ASP A 79 -12.92 -4.62 -0.16
CA ASP A 79 -12.52 -5.12 1.18
C ASP A 79 -12.45 -6.66 1.27
N ARG A 80 -12.34 -7.33 0.12
CA ARG A 80 -12.23 -8.79 0.06
C ARG A 80 -10.77 -9.21 0.14
N LEU A 81 -10.47 -10.09 1.08
CA LEU A 81 -9.09 -10.44 1.44
C LEU A 81 -8.99 -11.93 1.72
N ARG A 82 -7.95 -12.57 1.18
CA ARG A 82 -7.51 -13.91 1.58
C ARG A 82 -6.01 -13.88 1.81
N LEU A 83 -5.55 -14.33 2.97
CA LEU A 83 -4.14 -14.43 3.31
C LEU A 83 -3.85 -15.85 3.80
N ASP A 84 -2.98 -16.57 3.11
CA ASP A 84 -2.50 -17.89 3.51
C ASP A 84 -1.01 -17.79 3.85
N ILE A 85 -0.66 -17.93 5.13
CA ILE A 85 0.74 -17.97 5.56
C ILE A 85 1.20 -19.42 5.53
N VAL A 86 2.21 -19.68 4.71
CA VAL A 86 2.74 -21.01 4.44
C VAL A 86 4.14 -21.13 5.05
N SER A 87 4.39 -22.27 5.71
CA SER A 87 5.71 -22.61 6.23
C SER A 87 6.67 -23.00 5.11
N PRO A 88 8.00 -22.99 5.34
CA PRO A 88 8.99 -23.46 4.36
C PRO A 88 8.80 -24.92 3.90
N PHE A 89 7.99 -25.71 4.63
CA PHE A 89 7.67 -27.09 4.29
C PHE A 89 6.35 -27.22 3.49
N GLY A 90 5.76 -26.12 3.02
CA GLY A 90 4.55 -26.11 2.20
C GLY A 90 3.24 -26.30 2.98
N VAL A 91 3.30 -26.38 4.31
CA VAL A 91 2.10 -26.48 5.15
C VAL A 91 1.59 -25.08 5.47
N THR A 92 0.32 -24.80 5.13
CA THR A 92 -0.37 -23.59 5.58
C THR A 92 -0.42 -23.57 7.09
N LEU A 93 0.05 -22.50 7.71
CA LEU A 93 0.00 -22.29 9.15
C LEU A 93 -1.29 -21.58 9.53
N TRP A 94 -1.62 -20.51 8.79
CA TRP A 94 -2.77 -19.66 9.02
C TRP A 94 -3.49 -19.33 7.72
N THR A 95 -4.82 -19.34 7.74
CA THR A 95 -5.67 -18.85 6.66
C THR A 95 -6.64 -17.79 7.17
N LEU A 96 -6.48 -16.57 6.69
CA LEU A 96 -7.46 -15.50 6.80
C LEU A 96 -8.33 -15.49 5.55
N ALA A 97 -9.65 -15.37 5.72
CA ALA A 97 -10.54 -15.03 4.62
C ALA A 97 -11.61 -14.04 5.09
N SER A 98 -11.84 -13.01 4.28
CA SER A 98 -12.82 -11.95 4.50
C SER A 98 -13.52 -11.61 3.20
N ASP A 99 -14.86 -11.58 3.21
CA ASP A 99 -15.70 -11.15 2.09
C ASP A 99 -16.17 -9.69 2.22
N GLY A 100 -15.60 -8.94 3.17
CA GLY A 100 -15.99 -7.57 3.52
C GLY A 100 -17.12 -7.48 4.57
N LYS A 101 -17.86 -8.58 4.80
CA LYS A 101 -18.94 -8.64 5.80
C LYS A 101 -18.61 -9.61 6.92
N LYS A 102 -18.04 -10.75 6.58
CA LYS A 102 -17.65 -11.85 7.46
C LYS A 102 -16.17 -12.08 7.36
N PHE A 103 -15.59 -12.47 8.48
CA PHE A 103 -14.21 -12.85 8.62
C PHE A 103 -14.12 -14.28 9.16
N SER A 104 -13.09 -14.99 8.72
CA SER A 104 -12.69 -16.29 9.25
C SER A 104 -11.17 -16.39 9.34
N LEU A 105 -10.70 -17.06 10.38
CA LEU A 105 -9.29 -17.34 10.63
C LEU A 105 -9.14 -18.79 11.07
N ASN A 106 -8.48 -19.60 10.24
CA ASN A 106 -8.03 -20.93 10.61
C ASN A 106 -6.59 -20.88 11.13
N ASP A 107 -6.41 -21.10 12.43
CA ASP A 107 -5.10 -21.25 13.07
C ASP A 107 -4.78 -22.73 13.27
N LEU A 108 -3.99 -23.29 12.36
CA LEU A 108 -3.62 -24.71 12.42
C LEU A 108 -2.65 -25.03 13.57
N ARG A 109 -1.87 -24.04 14.02
CA ARG A 109 -0.93 -24.22 15.14
C ARG A 109 -1.67 -24.33 16.47
N ALA A 110 -2.66 -23.45 16.66
CA ALA A 110 -3.51 -23.45 17.85
C ALA A 110 -4.71 -24.42 17.74
N ARG A 111 -4.89 -25.08 16.58
CA ARG A 111 -6.08 -25.91 16.26
C ARG A 111 -7.39 -25.15 16.53
N ARG A 112 -7.46 -23.91 16.06
CA ARG A 112 -8.57 -22.99 16.34
C ARG A 112 -9.11 -22.37 15.06
N PHE A 113 -10.41 -22.41 14.90
CA PHE A 113 -11.13 -21.69 13.86
C PHE A 113 -11.91 -20.53 14.49
N SER A 114 -11.56 -19.32 14.10
CA SER A 114 -12.19 -18.09 14.57
C SER A 114 -13.07 -17.50 13.48
N PHE A 115 -14.25 -16.97 13.84
CA PHE A 115 -15.13 -16.30 12.87
C PHE A 115 -15.90 -15.14 13.49
N GLY A 116 -16.30 -14.17 12.67
CA GLY A 116 -16.98 -12.96 13.13
C GLY A 116 -17.31 -11.97 12.02
N PRO A 117 -17.72 -10.74 12.35
CA PRO A 117 -17.81 -9.66 11.37
C PRO A 117 -16.41 -9.31 10.83
N ALA A 118 -16.35 -8.80 9.60
CA ALA A 118 -15.13 -8.28 8.97
C ALA A 118 -14.74 -6.88 9.51
N SER A 119 -14.67 -6.76 10.82
CA SER A 119 -14.26 -5.55 11.52
C SER A 119 -12.73 -5.38 11.54
N GLU A 120 -12.28 -4.14 11.70
CA GLU A 120 -10.85 -3.77 11.73
C GLU A 120 -10.07 -4.62 12.75
N CYS A 121 -10.60 -4.78 13.96
CA CYS A 121 -9.93 -5.56 15.01
C CYS A 121 -9.80 -7.05 14.66
N ASN A 122 -10.75 -7.60 13.88
CA ASN A 122 -10.71 -9.01 13.47
C ASN A 122 -9.69 -9.21 12.35
N ILE A 123 -9.62 -8.28 11.40
CA ILE A 123 -8.64 -8.29 10.31
C ILE A 123 -7.21 -8.11 10.86
N ALA A 124 -7.04 -7.25 11.86
CA ALA A 124 -5.76 -6.96 12.52
C ALA A 124 -5.09 -8.20 13.15
N ARG A 125 -5.85 -9.28 13.43
CA ARG A 125 -5.34 -10.48 14.11
C ARG A 125 -4.27 -11.23 13.32
N ILE A 126 -4.24 -11.12 11.99
CA ILE A 126 -3.17 -11.67 11.16
C ILE A 126 -2.31 -10.57 10.57
N ALA A 127 -2.93 -9.55 10.00
CA ALA A 127 -2.19 -8.48 9.33
C ALA A 127 -1.33 -7.67 10.30
N THR A 128 -1.49 -7.89 11.62
CA THR A 128 -0.86 -7.18 12.74
C THR A 128 -1.03 -5.67 12.71
N VAL A 129 -1.86 -5.14 11.82
CA VAL A 129 -2.14 -3.72 11.69
C VAL A 129 -3.64 -3.49 11.87
N PRO A 130 -4.06 -2.67 12.85
CA PRO A 130 -5.45 -2.34 13.11
C PRO A 130 -5.92 -1.27 12.13
N MET A 131 -6.31 -1.71 10.94
CA MET A 131 -6.92 -0.84 9.94
C MET A 131 -8.16 -1.51 9.31
N PRO A 132 -9.09 -0.71 8.76
CA PRO A 132 -10.20 -1.25 7.98
C PRO A 132 -9.73 -2.11 6.81
N GLY A 133 -10.53 -3.12 6.46
CA GLY A 133 -10.22 -4.03 5.36
C GLY A 133 -10.01 -3.31 4.03
N HIS A 134 -10.80 -2.27 3.75
CA HIS A 134 -10.63 -1.47 2.54
C HIS A 134 -9.33 -0.68 2.51
N VAL A 135 -8.85 -0.18 3.66
CA VAL A 135 -7.55 0.51 3.77
C VAL A 135 -6.43 -0.48 3.45
N LEU A 136 -6.46 -1.68 4.05
CA LEU A 136 -5.46 -2.71 3.80
C LEU A 136 -5.46 -3.16 2.33
N VAL A 137 -6.64 -3.40 1.75
CA VAL A 137 -6.78 -3.78 0.35
C VAL A 137 -6.25 -2.68 -0.58
N SER A 138 -6.57 -1.41 -0.33
CA SER A 138 -6.01 -0.29 -1.12
C SER A 138 -4.49 -0.23 -1.02
N LEU A 139 -3.90 -0.35 0.17
CA LEU A 139 -2.43 -0.35 0.34
C LEU A 139 -1.77 -1.53 -0.40
N LEU A 140 -2.34 -2.74 -0.29
CA LEU A 140 -1.84 -3.94 -1.01
C LEU A 140 -1.93 -3.79 -2.53
N ARG A 141 -2.85 -2.97 -3.03
CA ARG A 141 -3.01 -2.60 -4.44
C ARG A 141 -2.19 -1.37 -4.84
N GLY A 142 -1.45 -0.75 -3.92
CA GLY A 142 -0.65 0.44 -4.19
C GLY A 142 -1.45 1.75 -4.31
N GLU A 143 -2.67 1.78 -3.79
CA GLU A 143 -3.59 2.94 -3.84
C GLU A 143 -3.49 3.81 -2.57
N VAL A 144 -4.08 5.01 -2.64
CA VAL A 144 -4.27 5.90 -1.48
C VAL A 144 -5.62 5.59 -0.80
N PRO A 145 -5.62 5.19 0.48
CA PRO A 145 -6.84 5.08 1.29
C PRO A 145 -7.25 6.45 1.86
N VAL A 146 -8.01 7.23 1.07
CA VAL A 146 -8.37 8.61 1.42
C VAL A 146 -9.37 8.71 2.58
N LEU A 147 -9.02 9.45 3.64
CA LEU A 147 -9.93 9.79 4.73
C LEU A 147 -11.16 10.55 4.23
N LYS A 148 -12.31 10.38 4.90
CA LYS A 148 -13.48 11.23 4.66
C LYS A 148 -13.21 12.66 5.16
N HIS A 149 -13.35 13.64 4.29
CA HIS A 149 -13.09 15.07 4.54
C HIS A 149 -13.95 15.96 3.62
N ASP A 150 -13.98 17.26 3.90
CA ASP A 150 -14.52 18.28 3.01
C ASP A 150 -13.41 18.84 2.11
N GLU A 151 -13.72 19.33 0.91
CA GLU A 151 -12.70 19.82 -0.05
C GLU A 151 -11.83 20.96 0.50
N ALA A 152 -12.35 21.76 1.45
CA ALA A 152 -11.58 22.84 2.08
C ALA A 152 -10.49 22.34 3.04
N ASP A 153 -10.50 21.05 3.38
CA ASP A 153 -9.63 20.42 4.38
C ASP A 153 -8.45 19.66 3.76
N GLU A 154 -8.20 19.83 2.47
CA GLU A 154 -7.05 19.27 1.77
C GLU A 154 -6.06 20.34 1.27
N SER A 155 -4.77 19.98 1.23
CA SER A 155 -3.71 20.79 0.66
C SER A 155 -2.67 19.94 -0.06
N ILE A 156 -1.96 20.55 -1.00
CA ILE A 156 -0.89 19.90 -1.75
C ILE A 156 0.32 20.82 -1.87
N GLU A 157 1.51 20.27 -1.67
CA GLU A 157 2.77 20.97 -1.88
C GLU A 157 3.80 20.08 -2.58
N TRP A 158 4.68 20.68 -3.36
CA TRP A 158 5.81 19.95 -3.95
C TRP A 158 6.98 19.89 -2.95
N SER A 159 7.41 18.68 -2.64
CA SER A 159 8.65 18.43 -1.93
C SER A 159 9.83 18.43 -2.91
N GLY A 160 10.89 19.17 -2.58
CA GLY A 160 12.17 19.11 -3.30
C GLY A 160 12.81 17.71 -3.31
N LYS A 161 12.22 16.71 -2.64
CA LYS A 161 12.60 15.30 -2.69
C LYS A 161 11.96 14.52 -3.85
N GLY A 162 11.19 15.17 -4.73
CA GLY A 162 10.67 14.54 -5.95
C GLY A 162 9.24 14.01 -5.88
N TYR A 163 8.44 14.49 -4.93
CA TYR A 163 7.05 14.06 -4.74
C TYR A 163 6.18 15.21 -4.24
N TYR A 164 4.87 15.05 -4.37
CA TYR A 164 3.88 15.90 -3.72
C TYR A 164 3.57 15.38 -2.32
N VAL A 165 3.42 16.28 -1.36
CA VAL A 165 2.81 16.01 -0.05
C VAL A 165 1.36 16.45 -0.14
N VAL A 166 0.44 15.49 -0.13
CA VAL A 166 -1.00 15.73 0.00
C VAL A 166 -1.35 15.61 1.48
N THR A 167 -1.92 16.66 2.07
CA THR A 167 -2.40 16.65 3.46
C THR A 167 -3.92 16.73 3.46
N ILE A 168 -4.58 15.86 4.19
CA ILE A 168 -6.03 15.77 4.30
C ILE A 168 -6.41 15.80 5.78
N LYS A 169 -7.23 16.77 6.19
CA LYS A 169 -7.79 16.80 7.54
C LYS A 169 -9.15 16.10 7.51
N GLY A 170 -9.23 15.00 8.23
CA GLY A 170 -10.48 14.27 8.42
C GLY A 170 -11.23 14.72 9.68
N ASN A 171 -12.25 13.94 10.04
CA ASN A 171 -13.06 14.18 11.22
C ASN A 171 -12.31 13.90 12.53
N ASN A 172 -12.80 14.44 13.65
CA ASN A 172 -12.31 14.12 15.00
C ASN A 172 -10.79 14.33 15.20
N GLY A 173 -10.21 15.30 14.49
CA GLY A 173 -8.78 15.63 14.60
C GLY A 173 -7.86 14.61 13.93
N SER A 174 -8.37 13.81 12.98
CA SER A 174 -7.52 12.96 12.14
C SER A 174 -6.84 13.77 11.03
N VAL A 175 -5.59 13.46 10.74
CA VAL A 175 -4.82 14.04 9.63
C VAL A 175 -4.16 12.91 8.87
N GLU A 176 -4.36 12.87 7.56
CA GLU A 176 -3.65 11.99 6.64
C GLU A 176 -2.63 12.80 5.84
N LYS A 177 -1.42 12.29 5.72
CA LYS A 177 -0.38 12.80 4.82
C LYS A 177 -0.01 11.71 3.86
N VAL A 178 -0.03 12.03 2.56
CA VAL A 178 0.26 11.09 1.48
C VAL A 178 1.38 11.67 0.64
N HIS A 179 2.45 10.92 0.45
CA HIS A 179 3.46 11.26 -0.54
C HIS A 179 3.08 10.60 -1.87
N VAL A 180 2.81 11.42 -2.89
CA VAL A 180 2.50 10.94 -4.24
C VAL A 180 3.52 11.45 -5.25
N ALA A 181 4.06 10.56 -6.07
CA ALA A 181 5.10 10.89 -7.04
C ALA A 181 4.66 10.55 -8.46
N PRO A 182 4.91 11.45 -9.43
CA PRO A 182 4.80 11.10 -10.84
C PRO A 182 5.75 9.96 -11.21
N HIS A 183 5.32 9.12 -12.14
CA HIS A 183 6.20 8.18 -12.79
C HIS A 183 7.39 8.95 -13.42
N PRO A 184 8.64 8.46 -13.29
CA PRO A 184 9.83 9.16 -13.80
C PRO A 184 9.69 9.60 -15.27
N ASP A 185 9.14 8.75 -16.13
CA ASP A 185 8.93 9.04 -17.55
C ASP A 185 7.80 10.06 -17.85
N ASP A 186 7.05 10.50 -16.84
CA ASP A 186 5.86 11.32 -17.03
C ASP A 186 6.07 12.79 -16.60
N PHE A 187 7.27 13.18 -16.13
CA PHE A 187 7.57 14.55 -15.67
C PHE A 187 7.31 15.66 -16.71
N GLY A 188 7.38 15.31 -18.00
CA GLY A 188 7.08 16.23 -19.11
C GLY A 188 5.62 16.21 -19.58
N ARG A 189 4.77 15.33 -19.05
CA ARG A 189 3.39 15.17 -19.50
C ARG A 189 2.45 16.18 -18.82
N PRO A 190 1.30 16.49 -19.44
CA PRO A 190 0.17 17.14 -18.76
C PRO A 190 -0.21 16.39 -17.47
N TRP A 191 -0.56 17.10 -16.39
CA TRP A 191 -0.83 16.50 -15.08
C TRP A 191 -1.89 15.39 -15.12
N ASN A 192 -2.89 15.53 -15.99
CA ASN A 192 -3.98 14.57 -16.17
C ASN A 192 -3.55 13.30 -16.92
N GLU A 193 -2.35 13.28 -17.51
CA GLU A 193 -1.75 12.12 -18.18
C GLU A 193 -0.57 11.52 -17.40
N GLN A 194 -0.19 12.12 -16.26
CA GLN A 194 0.86 11.60 -15.41
C GLN A 194 0.36 10.38 -14.63
N ARG A 195 1.04 9.25 -14.73
CA ARG A 195 0.83 8.12 -13.82
C ARG A 195 1.40 8.50 -12.46
N LEU A 196 0.64 8.29 -11.40
CA LEU A 196 1.08 8.59 -10.03
C LEU A 196 1.28 7.32 -9.22
N ARG A 197 2.26 7.36 -8.32
CA ARG A 197 2.60 6.33 -7.35
C ARG A 197 2.41 6.87 -5.94
N VAL A 198 1.85 6.07 -5.05
CA VAL A 198 1.88 6.34 -3.62
C VAL A 198 3.22 5.89 -3.08
N LEU A 199 3.93 6.74 -2.36
CA LEU A 199 5.22 6.41 -1.75
C LEU A 199 5.11 6.20 -0.25
N ASP A 200 4.19 6.93 0.39
CA ASP A 200 4.10 7.03 1.84
C ASP A 200 2.68 7.46 2.23
N VAL A 201 2.15 6.90 3.31
CA VAL A 201 0.88 7.28 3.92
C VAL A 201 1.06 7.31 5.43
N VAL A 202 0.81 8.45 6.06
CA VAL A 202 0.79 8.60 7.52
C VAL A 202 -0.59 9.06 7.93
N VAL A 203 -1.24 8.32 8.83
CA VAL A 203 -2.49 8.76 9.46
C VAL A 203 -2.26 9.01 10.93
N GLU A 204 -2.57 10.22 11.37
CA GLU A 204 -2.52 10.66 12.75
C GLU A 204 -3.93 10.97 13.24
N GLN A 205 -4.18 10.79 14.53
CA GLN A 205 -5.37 11.28 15.20
C GLN A 205 -4.98 11.89 16.54
N GLN A 206 -5.35 13.15 16.75
CA GLN A 206 -5.02 13.89 17.99
C GLN A 206 -3.52 13.85 18.33
N GLY A 207 -2.65 13.87 17.31
CA GLY A 207 -1.19 13.81 17.44
C GLY A 207 -0.60 12.42 17.66
N ILE A 208 -1.41 11.36 17.62
CA ILE A 208 -0.97 9.97 17.71
C ILE A 208 -1.00 9.35 16.30
N THR A 209 0.13 8.82 15.83
CA THR A 209 0.17 8.05 14.58
C THR A 209 -0.61 6.75 14.74
N LEU A 210 -1.72 6.64 14.01
CA LEU A 210 -2.53 5.43 13.94
C LEU A 210 -1.83 4.36 13.09
N TYR A 211 -1.28 4.76 11.95
CA TYR A 211 -0.38 3.92 11.16
C TYR A 211 0.50 4.77 10.23
N HIS A 212 1.62 4.19 9.82
CA HIS A 212 2.50 4.69 8.77
C HIS A 212 2.74 3.56 7.77
N ALA A 213 2.52 3.81 6.48
CA ALA A 213 2.74 2.85 5.41
C ALA A 213 3.71 3.41 4.36
N GLU A 214 4.82 2.71 4.11
CA GLU A 214 5.75 3.00 3.01
C GLU A 214 5.52 2.05 1.84
N LEU A 215 5.45 2.60 0.63
CA LEU A 215 5.25 1.86 -0.62
C LEU A 215 6.45 2.10 -1.54
N ALA A 216 7.21 1.05 -1.82
CA ALA A 216 8.48 1.15 -2.52
C ALA A 216 8.62 0.14 -3.68
N ASP A 217 9.64 0.38 -4.50
CA ASP A 217 10.05 -0.50 -5.58
C ASP A 217 8.97 -0.76 -6.64
N HIS A 218 8.18 0.28 -6.97
CA HIS A 218 7.09 0.23 -7.93
C HIS A 218 7.54 -0.33 -9.29
N LYS A 219 6.81 -1.34 -9.79
CA LYS A 219 7.05 -1.98 -11.10
C LYS A 219 5.74 -2.44 -11.74
N PRO A 220 5.65 -2.48 -13.09
CA PRO A 220 4.48 -3.03 -13.78
C PRO A 220 4.20 -4.47 -13.35
N ALA A 221 2.94 -4.76 -13.03
CA ALA A 221 2.50 -6.13 -12.75
C ALA A 221 1.76 -6.71 -13.96
N ALA A 222 1.94 -8.01 -14.19
CA ALA A 222 1.28 -8.70 -15.29
C ALA A 222 -0.22 -8.87 -14.99
N MET A 223 -1.03 -9.00 -16.03
CA MET A 223 -2.39 -9.50 -15.90
C MET A 223 -2.38 -10.99 -15.55
N SER A 224 -3.34 -11.42 -14.73
CA SER A 224 -3.59 -12.84 -14.53
C SER A 224 -4.14 -13.50 -15.80
N VAL A 225 -4.12 -14.83 -15.83
CA VAL A 225 -4.75 -15.62 -16.89
C VAL A 225 -6.02 -16.28 -16.36
N PRO A 226 -6.99 -16.63 -17.23
CA PRO A 226 -8.12 -17.45 -16.82
C PRO A 226 -7.66 -18.73 -16.12
N GLN A 227 -8.37 -19.11 -15.06
CA GLN A 227 -8.13 -20.40 -14.41
C GLN A 227 -8.88 -21.48 -15.19
N ILE A 228 -8.14 -22.48 -15.65
CA ILE A 228 -8.68 -23.62 -16.40
C ILE A 228 -8.49 -24.86 -15.52
N ASP A 229 -9.57 -25.59 -15.28
CA ASP A 229 -9.49 -26.90 -14.64
C ASP A 229 -8.73 -27.88 -15.57
N PRO A 230 -7.60 -28.47 -15.13
CA PRO A 230 -6.86 -29.43 -15.94
C PRO A 230 -7.69 -30.63 -16.39
N ALA A 231 -8.71 -31.02 -15.61
CA ALA A 231 -9.60 -32.12 -15.96
C ALA A 231 -10.70 -31.71 -16.96
N MET A 232 -10.83 -30.41 -17.25
CA MET A 232 -11.85 -29.82 -18.12
C MET A 232 -13.28 -30.19 -17.70
N ILE A 233 -13.50 -30.40 -16.41
CA ILE A 233 -14.81 -30.71 -15.82
C ILE A 233 -15.55 -29.40 -15.56
N ASP A 234 -14.86 -28.46 -14.92
CA ASP A 234 -15.43 -27.15 -14.61
C ASP A 234 -15.13 -26.13 -15.72
N PRO A 235 -16.08 -25.23 -16.04
CA PRO A 235 -15.84 -24.17 -17.01
C PRO A 235 -14.69 -23.24 -16.56
N PRO A 236 -13.89 -22.69 -17.49
CA PRO A 236 -12.84 -21.74 -17.15
C PRO A 236 -13.37 -20.54 -16.37
N ILE A 237 -12.65 -20.16 -15.31
CA ILE A 237 -12.96 -18.97 -14.52
C ILE A 237 -12.21 -17.80 -15.17
N PRO A 238 -12.92 -16.78 -15.70
CA PRO A 238 -12.27 -15.64 -16.32
C PRO A 238 -11.53 -14.79 -15.29
N THR A 239 -10.61 -13.96 -15.78
CA THR A 239 -10.00 -12.89 -14.98
C THR A 239 -11.06 -11.93 -14.47
N SER A 240 -10.88 -11.40 -13.26
CA SER A 240 -11.92 -10.64 -12.57
C SER A 240 -12.12 -9.19 -13.06
N GLY A 241 -11.21 -8.66 -13.86
CA GLY A 241 -11.25 -7.29 -14.35
C GLY A 241 -10.64 -7.13 -15.76
N PRO A 242 -10.64 -5.90 -16.31
CA PRO A 242 -10.12 -5.62 -17.65
C PRO A 242 -8.60 -5.83 -17.73
N GLN A 243 -8.01 -5.61 -18.91
CA GLN A 243 -6.55 -5.64 -19.03
C GLN A 243 -5.92 -4.52 -18.18
N CYS A 244 -4.92 -4.89 -17.38
CA CYS A 244 -4.26 -3.95 -16.48
C CYS A 244 -2.75 -4.22 -16.42
N ASN A 245 -1.97 -3.17 -16.58
CA ASN A 245 -0.51 -3.16 -16.50
C ASN A 245 -0.01 -2.04 -15.58
N ALA A 246 -0.89 -1.51 -14.73
CA ALA A 246 -0.55 -0.51 -13.73
C ALA A 246 0.59 -1.02 -12.84
N GLU A 247 1.38 -0.09 -12.32
CA GLU A 247 2.46 -0.46 -11.41
C GLU A 247 1.93 -0.78 -10.03
N LEU A 248 2.61 -1.73 -9.39
CA LEU A 248 2.39 -2.11 -8.00
C LEU A 248 3.69 -1.90 -7.21
N PRO A 249 3.61 -1.45 -5.95
CA PRO A 249 4.74 -1.52 -5.04
C PRO A 249 5.17 -2.98 -4.89
N ARG A 250 6.48 -3.22 -4.78
CA ARG A 250 7.03 -4.56 -4.50
C ARG A 250 7.40 -4.74 -3.05
N ARG A 251 7.47 -3.63 -2.31
CA ARG A 251 7.71 -3.59 -0.88
C ARG A 251 6.68 -2.66 -0.25
N ILE A 252 5.92 -3.20 0.70
CA ILE A 252 4.95 -2.44 1.50
C ILE A 252 5.31 -2.66 2.96
N HIS A 253 5.70 -1.59 3.64
CA HIS A 253 6.01 -1.64 5.06
C HIS A 253 4.94 -0.87 5.82
N VAL A 254 4.35 -1.45 6.85
CA VAL A 254 3.33 -0.80 7.65
C VAL A 254 3.69 -0.89 9.12
N GLU A 255 3.69 0.25 9.79
CA GLU A 255 4.01 0.39 11.21
C GLU A 255 2.82 0.99 11.97
N VAL A 256 2.67 0.56 13.23
CA VAL A 256 1.70 1.10 14.19
C VAL A 256 2.49 1.49 15.44
N PRO A 257 3.10 2.69 15.46
CA PRO A 257 4.07 3.04 16.50
C PRO A 257 3.51 2.93 17.92
N GLY A 258 2.25 3.31 18.12
CA GLY A 258 1.60 3.23 19.43
C GLY A 258 1.35 1.81 19.96
N GLN A 259 1.53 0.77 19.14
CA GLN A 259 1.28 -0.63 19.50
C GLN A 259 2.51 -1.54 19.34
N ASP A 260 3.66 -0.98 18.93
CA ASP A 260 4.88 -1.74 18.60
C ASP A 260 4.59 -2.92 17.66
N GLN A 261 3.81 -2.63 16.62
CA GLN A 261 3.47 -3.57 15.55
C GLN A 261 4.06 -3.09 14.24
N ASP A 262 4.66 -4.00 13.49
CA ASP A 262 5.08 -3.76 12.11
C ASP A 262 4.74 -4.97 11.24
N VAL A 263 4.61 -4.72 9.94
CA VAL A 263 4.51 -5.76 8.92
C VAL A 263 5.14 -5.29 7.62
N LEU A 264 5.99 -6.14 7.06
CA LEU A 264 6.63 -5.95 5.78
C LEU A 264 6.15 -7.02 4.81
N PHE A 265 5.52 -6.57 3.72
CA PHE A 265 5.21 -7.39 2.57
C PHE A 265 6.26 -7.16 1.48
N ARG A 266 6.85 -8.24 0.98
CA ARG A 266 7.73 -8.20 -0.21
C ARG A 266 7.19 -9.14 -1.27
N TYR A 267 6.61 -8.59 -2.32
CA TYR A 267 6.07 -9.40 -3.42
C TYR A 267 7.20 -10.10 -4.19
N GLU A 268 7.06 -11.41 -4.32
CA GLU A 268 7.90 -12.24 -5.18
C GLU A 268 7.28 -12.33 -6.58
N ASP A 269 5.97 -12.63 -6.64
CA ASP A 269 5.14 -12.52 -7.83
C ASP A 269 3.85 -11.77 -7.49
N VAL A 270 3.37 -10.92 -8.40
CA VAL A 270 2.06 -10.28 -8.25
C VAL A 270 1.42 -10.04 -9.61
N LYS A 271 0.12 -10.33 -9.69
CA LYS A 271 -0.67 -10.19 -10.90
C LYS A 271 -1.97 -9.44 -10.63
N TRP A 272 -2.37 -8.63 -11.60
CA TRP A 272 -3.66 -7.95 -11.61
C TRP A 272 -4.79 -8.91 -11.99
N ASN A 273 -5.98 -8.61 -11.51
CA ASN A 273 -7.26 -9.17 -11.95
C ASN A 273 -7.30 -10.70 -11.96
N PRO A 274 -6.97 -11.34 -10.83
CA PRO A 274 -6.97 -12.79 -10.76
C PRO A 274 -8.36 -13.37 -11.03
N PRO A 275 -8.45 -14.59 -11.57
CA PRO A 275 -9.70 -15.35 -11.52
C PRO A 275 -10.11 -15.54 -10.06
N LEU A 276 -11.41 -15.46 -9.79
CA LEU A 276 -11.96 -15.53 -8.43
C LEU A 276 -12.93 -16.72 -8.34
N PRO A 277 -12.45 -17.91 -7.94
CA PRO A 277 -13.31 -19.05 -7.69
C PRO A 277 -14.32 -18.78 -6.58
N ASP A 278 -15.46 -19.44 -6.67
CA ASP A 278 -16.48 -19.40 -5.63
C ASP A 278 -15.89 -19.81 -4.28
N GLY A 279 -16.20 -19.03 -3.25
CA GLY A 279 -15.74 -19.29 -1.89
C GLY A 279 -14.28 -18.93 -1.60
N VAL A 280 -13.53 -18.30 -2.52
CA VAL A 280 -12.12 -17.90 -2.25
C VAL A 280 -11.98 -17.00 -1.00
N PHE A 281 -13.00 -16.18 -0.71
CA PHE A 281 -13.04 -15.27 0.44
C PHE A 281 -13.80 -15.81 1.65
N SER A 282 -14.16 -17.09 1.65
CA SER A 282 -14.78 -17.76 2.78
C SER A 282 -14.04 -19.06 3.13
N GLN A 283 -14.34 -19.60 4.30
CA GLN A 283 -13.77 -20.87 4.76
C GLN A 283 -14.88 -21.74 5.35
N ASN A 284 -14.86 -23.01 5.00
CA ASN A 284 -15.60 -24.01 5.74
C ASN A 284 -14.88 -24.30 7.05
N ILE A 285 -15.63 -24.57 8.11
CA ILE A 285 -15.07 -24.94 9.41
C ILE A 285 -14.36 -26.30 9.26
N PRO A 286 -13.03 -26.39 9.49
CA PRO A 286 -12.33 -27.66 9.44
C PRO A 286 -12.78 -28.61 10.55
N GLY A 287 -12.67 -29.92 10.34
CA GLY A 287 -12.89 -30.89 11.41
C GLY A 287 -11.78 -30.85 12.47
N GLY A 288 -12.11 -31.10 13.74
CA GLY A 288 -11.12 -31.29 14.81
C GLY A 288 -10.47 -30.01 15.37
N VAL A 289 -11.09 -28.85 15.15
CA VAL A 289 -10.63 -27.54 15.67
C VAL A 289 -11.60 -26.97 16.71
N GLU A 290 -11.07 -26.16 17.62
CA GLU A 290 -11.86 -25.32 18.51
C GLU A 290 -12.53 -24.20 17.70
N VAL A 291 -13.85 -24.10 17.73
CA VAL A 291 -14.60 -23.06 17.00
C VAL A 291 -14.94 -21.90 17.93
N VAL A 292 -14.44 -20.72 17.60
CA VAL A 292 -14.58 -19.52 18.44
C VAL A 292 -15.23 -18.39 17.63
N ARG A 293 -16.37 -17.88 18.11
CA ARG A 293 -16.93 -16.64 17.60
C ARG A 293 -16.20 -15.46 18.24
N ILE A 294 -15.74 -14.52 17.42
CA ILE A 294 -15.05 -13.32 17.88
C ILE A 294 -15.86 -12.08 17.51
N THR A 295 -16.08 -11.22 18.49
CA THR A 295 -16.59 -9.86 18.32
C THR A 295 -15.51 -8.88 18.78
N CYS A 296 -15.57 -7.63 18.28
CA CYS A 296 -14.69 -6.55 18.75
C CYS A 296 -15.23 -5.88 20.02
N ASP A 297 -16.08 -6.56 20.78
CA ASP A 297 -16.58 -6.02 22.03
C ASP A 297 -15.40 -5.97 23.02
N LYS A 298 -15.21 -4.79 23.62
CA LYS A 298 -14.10 -4.48 24.52
C LYS A 298 -14.06 -5.40 25.73
#